data_AF-A0A353M0U3-F1
#
_entry.id   AF-A0A353M0U3-F1
#
_cell.length_a   1.000
_cell.length_b   1.000
_cell.length_c   1.000
_cell.angle_alpha   90.00
_cell.angle_beta   90.00
_cell.angle_gamma   90.00
#
_symmetry.space_group_name_H-M   'P 1'
#
loop_
_entity.id
_entity.type
_entity.pdbx_description
1 polymer ?
#
loop_
_entity_poly.entity_id
_entity_poly.type
_entity_poly.pdbx_seq_one_letter_code
_entity_poly.pdbx_strand_id
1 'polypeptide(L)' 'MKVDAVILAGAPNDGQLKEVSSEKWEATIPIYGKPMVNYVIEALKNSSRIAKIVVVAPLEIRDILTP' A
#
# COMPACT_ATOMS: atom_id res chain seq x y z
N MET A 1 21.63 -6.76 -10.98
CA MET A 1 21.30 -5.33 -10.79
C MET A 1 20.08 -5.23 -9.90
N LYS A 2 20.15 -4.41 -8.84
CA LYS A 2 18.98 -4.08 -8.01
C LYS A 2 18.37 -2.76 -8.47
N VAL A 3 17.10 -2.55 -8.17
CA VAL A 3 16.36 -1.32 -8.47
C VAL A 3 15.66 -0.81 -7.21
N ASP A 4 15.39 0.48 -7.16
CA ASP A 4 14.52 1.08 -6.15
C ASP A 4 13.06 1.02 -6.61
N ALA A 5 12.13 0.98 -5.66
CA ALA A 5 10.70 0.92 -5.91
C ALA A 5 9.96 2.06 -5.23
N VAL A 6 8.95 2.59 -5.91
CA VAL A 6 8.01 3.58 -5.38
C VAL A 6 6.61 2.99 -5.41
N ILE A 7 5.92 3.01 -4.26
CA ILE A 7 4.51 2.62 -4.14
C ILE A 7 3.67 3.89 -4.05
N LEU A 8 2.70 4.05 -4.94
CA LEU A 8 1.74 5.16 -4.93
C LEU A 8 0.43 4.67 -4.28
N ALA A 9 0.20 5.06 -3.03
CA ALA A 9 -0.87 4.54 -2.17
C ALA A 9 -1.81 5.65 -1.66
N GLY A 10 -2.00 6.70 -2.48
CA GLY A 10 -2.77 7.90 -2.10
C GLY A 10 -4.10 8.10 -2.81
N ALA A 11 -4.63 7.07 -3.50
CA ALA A 11 -5.91 7.17 -4.17
C ALA A 11 -7.07 7.19 -3.14
N PRO A 12 -7.94 8.22 -3.16
CA PRO A 12 -9.19 8.19 -2.39
C PRO A 12 -10.09 7.06 -2.87
N ASN A 13 -10.83 6.44 -1.95
CA ASN A 13 -11.81 5.39 -2.26
C ASN A 13 -13.15 5.99 -2.73
N ASP A 14 -13.12 6.67 -3.87
CA ASP A 14 -14.30 7.28 -4.50
C ASP A 14 -14.77 6.52 -5.75
N GLY A 15 -14.10 5.41 -6.10
CA GLY A 15 -14.43 4.55 -7.22
C GLY A 15 -15.31 3.35 -6.86
N GLN A 16 -15.23 2.30 -7.68
CA GLN A 16 -16.05 1.08 -7.56
C GLN A 16 -15.84 0.35 -6.23
N LEU A 17 -14.66 0.47 -5.62
CA LEU A 17 -14.34 -0.18 -4.34
C LEU A 17 -15.12 0.41 -3.15
N LYS A 18 -15.68 1.61 -3.29
CA LYS A 18 -16.51 2.27 -2.27
C LYS A 18 -17.80 1.51 -1.99
N GLU A 19 -18.31 0.74 -2.97
CA GLU A 19 -19.52 -0.07 -2.81
C GLU A 19 -19.31 -1.23 -1.82
N VAL A 20 -18.06 -1.64 -1.60
CA VAL A 20 -17.70 -2.82 -0.80
C VAL A 20 -16.78 -2.52 0.38
N SER A 21 -16.28 -1.29 0.50
CA SER A 21 -15.43 -0.86 1.60
C SER A 21 -15.65 0.61 1.95
N SER A 22 -15.74 0.89 3.26
CA SER A 22 -15.90 2.25 3.80
C SER A 22 -14.57 2.95 4.09
N GLU A 23 -13.44 2.32 3.77
CA GLU A 23 -12.12 2.92 3.97
C GLU A 23 -11.95 4.20 3.15
N LYS A 24 -11.25 5.20 3.69
CA LYS A 24 -11.05 6.49 3.03
C LYS A 24 -10.11 6.39 1.82
N TRP A 25 -9.12 5.50 1.89
CA TRP A 25 -8.09 5.34 0.87
C TRP A 25 -8.11 3.89 0.37
N GLU A 26 -8.01 3.69 -0.95
CA GLU A 26 -8.08 2.33 -1.52
C GLU A 26 -6.95 1.43 -0.99
N ALA A 27 -5.79 2.01 -0.71
CA ALA A 27 -4.63 1.34 -0.15
C ALA A 27 -4.86 0.74 1.25
N THR A 28 -5.81 1.28 2.03
CA THR A 28 -6.12 0.80 3.40
C THR A 28 -7.20 -0.28 3.42
N ILE A 29 -7.86 -0.55 2.28
CA ILE A 29 -8.88 -1.59 2.17
C ILE A 29 -8.30 -2.92 2.69
N PRO A 30 -8.95 -3.55 3.69
CA PRO A 30 -8.46 -4.80 4.23
C PRO A 30 -8.74 -5.94 3.26
N ILE A 31 -7.69 -6.65 2.87
CA ILE A 31 -7.75 -7.94 2.20
C ILE A 31 -7.38 -8.97 3.25
N TYR A 32 -8.31 -9.86 3.61
CA TYR A 32 -8.11 -10.87 4.65
C TYR A 32 -7.57 -10.30 5.98
N GLY A 33 -8.10 -9.14 6.41
CA GLY A 33 -7.73 -8.48 7.66
C GLY A 33 -6.43 -7.66 7.62
N LYS A 34 -5.75 -7.59 6.46
CA LYS A 34 -4.52 -6.83 6.28
C LYS A 34 -4.70 -5.73 5.21
N PRO A 35 -4.21 -4.49 5.43
CA PRO A 35 -4.28 -3.44 4.42
C PRO A 35 -3.66 -3.87 3.09
N MET A 36 -4.35 -3.61 1.97
CA MET A 36 -3.90 -3.94 0.61
C MET A 36 -2.45 -3.52 0.36
N VAL A 37 -2.06 -2.31 0.75
CA VAL A 37 -0.71 -1.77 0.55
C VAL A 37 0.38 -2.62 1.22
N ASN A 38 0.08 -3.26 2.35
CA ASN A 38 1.06 -4.07 3.07
C ASN A 38 1.37 -5.40 2.33
N TYR A 39 0.49 -5.87 1.43
CA TYR A 39 0.83 -6.98 0.53
C TYR A 39 1.87 -6.56 -0.51
N VAL A 40 1.75 -5.33 -1.04
CA VAL A 40 2.70 -4.78 -2.01
C VAL A 40 4.06 -4.56 -1.34
N ILE A 41 4.08 -3.99 -0.13
CA ILE A 41 5.31 -3.78 0.64
C ILE A 41 6.02 -5.11 0.89
N GLU A 42 5.32 -6.13 1.39
CA GLU A 42 5.91 -7.44 1.63
C GLU A 42 6.42 -8.12 0.35
N ALA A 43 5.69 -8.02 -0.76
CA ALA A 43 6.12 -8.58 -2.04
C ALA A 43 7.44 -7.93 -2.52
N LEU A 44 7.56 -6.61 -2.39
CA LEU A 44 8.79 -5.89 -2.76
C LEU A 44 9.94 -6.24 -1.82
N LYS A 45 9.68 -6.39 -0.52
CA LYS A 45 10.69 -6.82 0.46
C LYS A 45 11.24 -8.22 0.22
N ASN A 46 10.36 -9.14 -0.19
CA ASN A 46 10.74 -10.51 -0.49
C ASN A 46 11.49 -10.66 -1.82
N SER A 47 11.57 -9.59 -2.61
CA SER A 47 12.31 -9.59 -3.88
C SER A 47 13.79 -9.30 -3.68
N SER A 48 14.65 -10.24 -4.10
CA SER A 48 16.11 -10.05 -4.11
C SER A 48 16.59 -8.94 -5.06
N ARG A 49 15.69 -8.41 -5.91
CA ARG A 49 15.97 -7.35 -6.89
C ARG A 49 15.68 -5.95 -6.39
N ILE A 50 15.00 -5.78 -5.25
CA ILE A 50 14.68 -4.45 -4.69
C ILE A 50 15.78 -4.01 -3.71
N ALA A 51 16.18 -2.74 -3.80
CA ALA A 51 17.16 -2.13 -2.90
C ALA A 51 16.49 -1.23 -1.86
N LYS A 52 15.66 -0.27 -2.29
CA LYS A 52 14.89 0.61 -1.41
C LYS A 52 13.42 0.65 -1.82
N ILE A 53 12.56 0.90 -0.84
CA ILE A 53 11.13 1.08 -1.02
C ILE A 53 10.77 2.46 -0.49
N VAL A 54 10.08 3.25 -1.30
CA VAL A 54 9.47 4.52 -0.89
C VAL A 54 7.96 4.36 -1.04
N VAL A 55 7.21 4.67 0.02
CA VAL A 55 5.74 4.69 -0.02
C VAL A 55 5.29 6.14 -0.04
N VAL A 56 4.56 6.52 -1.09
CA VAL A 56 3.94 7.84 -1.24
C VAL A 56 2.47 7.69 -0.91
N ALA A 57 2.08 8.23 0.24
CA ALA A 57 0.74 8.13 0.78
C ALA A 57 0.40 9.34 1.66
N PRO A 58 -0.91 9.58 1.93
CA PRO A 58 -1.36 10.53 2.92
C PRO A 58 -0.77 10.24 4.30
N LEU A 59 -0.44 11.30 5.04
CA LEU A 59 0.18 11.16 6.37
C LEU A 59 -0.70 10.40 7.36
N GLU A 60 -2.02 10.46 7.18
CA GLU A 60 -3.03 9.81 8.01
C GLU A 60 -2.88 8.28 8.07
N ILE A 61 -2.31 7.66 7.02
CA ILE A 61 -2.18 6.20 6.95
C ILE A 61 -0.80 5.71 7.40
N ARG A 62 0.06 6.61 7.90
CA ARG A 62 1.45 6.26 8.26
C ARG A 62 1.55 5.09 9.24
N ASP A 63 0.68 5.05 10.24
CA ASP A 63 0.78 4.08 11.34
C ASP A 63 0.31 2.67 10.96
N ILE A 64 -0.42 2.53 9.85
CA ILE A 64 -0.86 1.23 9.34
C ILE A 64 0.10 0.63 8.31
N LEU A 65 1.05 1.42 7.80
CA LEU A 65 2.08 0.94 6.89
C LEU A 65 3.05 0.08 7.69
N THR A 66 3.00 -1.23 7.48
CA THR A 66 3.97 -2.11 8.11
C THR A 66 5.31 -1.89 7.44
N PRO A 67 6.37 -1.58 8.21
CA PRO A 67 7.70 -1.39 7.66
C PRO A 67 8.12 -2.57 6.84
#